data_AF-A0A2V7AZX3-F1
#
_entry.id   AF-A0A2V7AZX3-F1
#
_cell.length_a   1.000
_cell.length_b   1.000
_cell.length_c   1.000
_cell.angle_alpha   90.00
_cell.angle_beta   90.00
_cell.angle_gamma   90.00
#
_symmetry.space_group_name_H-M   'P 1'
#
loop_
_entity.id
_entity.type
_entity.pdbx_description
1 polymer ?
#
loop_
_entity_poly.entity_id
_entity_poly.type
_entity_poly.pdbx_seq_one_letter_code
_entity_poly.pdbx_strand_id
1 'polypeptide(L)'
;YDLLLCPTAHQAAPTIAAGRGAVTSRAEVAGRFFTRRSYVTPAALAGTPALALPCGFTRDGLPLSFQLLGRAFDEATLLRAARAYEQGTDWSRRRPPLA
;
A
#
# COMPACT_ATOMS: atom_id res chain seq x y z
N TYR A 1 13.82 -13.84 -8.48
CA TYR A 1 13.80 -12.41 -8.13
C TYR A 1 14.30 -12.27 -6.69
N ASP A 2 14.89 -11.13 -6.34
CA ASP A 2 15.29 -10.82 -4.96
C ASP A 2 14.19 -10.07 -4.21
N LEU A 3 13.48 -9.18 -4.91
CA LEU A 3 12.31 -8.45 -4.41
C LEU A 3 11.24 -8.37 -5.51
N LEU A 4 9.97 -8.31 -5.10
CA LEU A 4 8.83 -8.07 -6.00
C LEU A 4 8.14 -6.76 -5.61
N LEU A 5 7.90 -5.89 -6.59
CA LEU A 5 7.23 -4.61 -6.40
C LEU A 5 5.76 -4.72 -6.80
N CYS A 6 4.87 -4.22 -5.94
CA CYS A 6 3.44 -4.24 -6.16
C CYS A 6 2.82 -2.95 -5.60
N PRO A 7 1.79 -2.34 -6.21
CA PRO A 7 1.02 -1.29 -5.55
C PRO A 7 0.45 -1.78 -4.21
N THR A 8 0.26 -0.89 -3.22
CA THR A 8 -0.45 -1.27 -1.98
C THR A 8 -1.96 -1.27 -2.15
N ALA A 9 -2.48 -0.42 -3.04
CA ALA A 9 -3.89 -0.30 -3.38
C ALA A 9 -4.06 0.11 -4.85
N HIS A 10 -5.22 -0.21 -5.44
CA HIS A 10 -5.57 0.20 -6.81
C HIS A 10 -6.02 1.66 -6.93
N GLN A 11 -6.37 2.31 -5.81
CA GLN A 11 -6.89 3.67 -5.80
C GLN A 11 -6.39 4.42 -4.55
N ALA A 12 -6.40 5.73 -4.62
CA ALA A 12 -6.14 6.59 -3.48
C ALA A 12 -7.22 6.46 -2.40
N ALA A 13 -6.97 7.04 -1.23
CA ALA A 13 -7.91 6.98 -0.13
C ALA A 13 -9.29 7.54 -0.55
N PRO A 14 -10.39 6.79 -0.36
CA PRO A 14 -11.73 7.32 -0.60
C PRO A 14 -12.04 8.43 0.42
N THR A 15 -13.07 9.22 0.13
CA THR A 15 -13.64 10.10 1.16
C THR A 15 -14.34 9.27 2.24
N ILE A 16 -14.41 9.83 3.46
CA ILE A 16 -15.14 9.20 4.58
C ILE A 16 -16.61 8.97 4.21
N ALA A 17 -17.23 9.93 3.51
CA ALA A 17 -18.61 9.82 3.03
C ALA A 17 -18.80 8.61 2.09
N ALA A 18 -17.89 8.42 1.13
CA ALA A 18 -17.94 7.27 0.21
C ALA A 18 -17.77 5.91 0.93
N GLY A 19 -17.06 5.89 2.07
CA GLY A 19 -16.84 4.68 2.86
C GLY A 19 -17.99 4.31 3.81
N ARG A 20 -18.88 5.24 4.14
CA ARG A 20 -19.97 5.04 5.13
C ARG A 20 -21.30 4.59 4.54
N GLY A 21 -21.41 4.44 3.23
CA GLY A 21 -22.63 3.96 2.58
C GLY A 21 -23.06 2.59 3.11
N ALA A 22 -24.35 2.40 3.35
CA ALA A 22 -24.92 1.09 3.67
C ALA A 22 -24.61 0.12 2.52
N VAL A 23 -24.15 -1.08 2.85
CA VAL A 23 -23.89 -2.09 1.84
C VAL A 23 -25.21 -2.70 1.42
N THR A 24 -25.60 -2.49 0.16
CA THR A 24 -26.94 -2.83 -0.34
C THR A 24 -26.99 -4.14 -1.12
N SER A 25 -25.83 -4.67 -1.55
CA SER A 25 -25.78 -5.89 -2.36
C SER A 25 -24.52 -6.72 -2.10
N ARG A 26 -24.58 -8.03 -2.40
CA ARG A 26 -23.42 -8.93 -2.40
C ARG A 26 -22.32 -8.47 -3.37
N ALA A 27 -22.70 -7.91 -4.52
CA ALA A 27 -21.74 -7.38 -5.48
C ALA A 27 -20.95 -6.20 -4.89
N GLU A 28 -21.61 -5.35 -4.12
CA GLU A 28 -20.98 -4.24 -3.42
C GLU A 28 -20.06 -4.71 -2.28
N VAL A 29 -20.47 -5.76 -1.53
CA VAL A 29 -19.57 -6.44 -0.55
C VAL A 29 -18.30 -6.91 -1.26
N ALA A 30 -18.45 -7.64 -2.37
CA ALA A 30 -17.32 -8.19 -3.10
C ALA A 30 -16.39 -7.08 -3.61
N GLY A 31 -16.95 -6.02 -4.18
CA GLY A 31 -16.21 -4.84 -4.62
C GLY A 31 -15.44 -4.18 -3.47
N ARG A 32 -16.07 -3.92 -2.32
CA ARG A 32 -15.42 -3.23 -1.19
C ARG A 32 -14.34 -4.07 -0.50
N PHE A 33 -14.57 -5.37 -0.31
CA PHE A 33 -13.66 -6.23 0.45
C PHE A 33 -12.51 -6.79 -0.38
N PHE A 34 -12.76 -7.20 -1.63
CA PHE A 34 -11.73 -7.88 -2.41
C PHE A 34 -10.85 -6.90 -3.16
N THR A 35 -11.36 -5.80 -3.73
CA THR A 35 -10.52 -4.89 -4.55
C THR A 35 -9.41 -4.19 -3.77
N ARG A 36 -9.66 -3.79 -2.51
CA ARG A 36 -8.62 -3.15 -1.67
C ARG A 36 -7.61 -4.15 -1.13
N ARG A 37 -8.09 -5.34 -0.72
CA ARG A 37 -7.23 -6.38 -0.14
C ARG A 37 -6.38 -7.10 -1.19
N SER A 38 -6.82 -7.15 -2.45
CA SER A 38 -6.18 -7.95 -3.51
C SER A 38 -4.67 -7.81 -3.60
N TYR A 39 -4.09 -6.63 -3.32
CA TYR A 39 -2.66 -6.43 -3.49
C TYR A 39 -1.82 -6.83 -2.28
N VAL A 40 -2.37 -6.76 -1.06
CA VAL A 40 -1.65 -7.17 0.17
C VAL A 40 -1.85 -8.65 0.50
N THR A 41 -2.91 -9.26 -0.05
CA THR A 41 -3.25 -10.67 0.15
C THR A 41 -2.12 -11.65 -0.24
N PRO A 42 -1.40 -11.50 -1.38
CA PRO A 42 -0.38 -12.47 -1.77
C PRO A 42 0.73 -12.63 -0.73
N ALA A 43 1.24 -11.53 -0.18
CA ALA A 43 2.28 -11.58 0.84
C ALA A 43 1.80 -12.28 2.12
N ALA A 44 0.57 -11.95 2.55
CA ALA A 44 -0.06 -12.53 3.73
C ALA A 44 -0.31 -14.04 3.58
N LEU A 45 -0.76 -14.49 2.41
CA LEU A 45 -0.99 -15.91 2.13
C LEU A 45 0.32 -16.68 1.93
N ALA A 46 1.32 -16.08 1.29
CA ALA A 46 2.61 -16.70 1.06
C ALA A 46 3.50 -16.73 2.32
N GLY A 47 3.12 -16.03 3.40
CA GLY A 47 3.95 -15.90 4.61
C GLY A 47 5.27 -15.20 4.35
N THR A 48 5.32 -14.31 3.35
CA THR A 48 6.54 -13.59 2.96
C THR A 48 6.55 -12.19 3.54
N PRO A 49 7.72 -11.64 3.91
CA PRO A 49 7.80 -10.29 4.43
C PRO A 49 7.44 -9.29 3.34
N ALA A 50 6.60 -8.32 3.69
CA ALA A 50 6.22 -7.22 2.80
C ALA A 50 6.31 -5.88 3.52
N LEU A 51 6.78 -4.85 2.82
CA LEU A 51 6.96 -3.50 3.37
C LEU A 51 6.37 -2.46 2.43
N ALA A 52 5.47 -1.62 2.96
CA ALA A 52 4.88 -0.49 2.24
C ALA A 52 5.76 0.76 2.33
N LEU A 53 5.99 1.41 1.20
CA LEU A 53 6.80 2.63 1.06
C LEU A 53 6.03 3.71 0.29
N PRO A 54 6.09 4.98 0.73
CA PRO A 54 5.44 6.08 0.03
C PRO A 54 6.12 6.34 -1.33
N CYS A 55 5.33 6.57 -2.37
CA CYS A 55 5.84 6.80 -3.73
C CYS A 55 5.35 8.08 -4.39
N GLY A 56 4.59 8.88 -3.66
CA GLY A 56 4.14 10.17 -4.12
C GLY A 56 2.78 10.52 -3.58
N PHE A 57 2.14 11.44 -4.30
CA PHE A 57 0.83 11.95 -3.96
C PHE A 57 -0.02 12.05 -5.22
N THR A 58 -1.34 11.91 -5.07
CA THR A 58 -2.28 12.26 -6.14
C THR A 58 -2.25 13.76 -6.44
N ARG A 59 -2.92 14.15 -7.53
CA ARG A 59 -3.16 15.57 -7.85
C ARG A 59 -3.88 16.31 -6.72
N ASP A 60 -4.73 15.60 -5.98
CA ASP A 60 -5.47 16.10 -4.82
C ASP A 60 -4.69 16.02 -3.49
N GLY A 61 -3.40 15.67 -3.54
CA GLY A 61 -2.52 15.63 -2.37
C GLY A 61 -2.69 14.41 -1.46
N LEU A 62 -3.37 13.35 -1.91
CA LEU A 62 -3.50 12.11 -1.14
C LEU A 62 -2.26 11.22 -1.28
N PRO A 63 -1.76 10.60 -0.20
CA PRO A 63 -0.55 9.77 -0.26
C PRO A 63 -0.76 8.50 -1.09
N LEU A 64 0.26 8.15 -1.86
CA LEU A 64 0.37 6.92 -2.65
C LEU A 64 1.52 6.06 -2.12
N SER A 65 1.40 4.73 -2.23
CA SER A 65 2.45 3.80 -1.83
C SER A 65 2.53 2.56 -2.71
N PHE A 66 3.71 1.95 -2.75
CA PHE A 66 3.91 0.58 -3.21
C PHE A 66 4.40 -0.28 -2.05
N GLN A 67 4.35 -1.59 -2.21
CA GLN A 67 4.95 -2.57 -1.32
C GLN A 67 6.06 -3.34 -2.04
N LEU A 68 7.11 -3.64 -1.30
CA LEU A 68 8.14 -4.59 -1.68
C LEU A 68 7.88 -5.89 -0.95
N LEU A 69 7.91 -7.01 -1.67
CA LEU A 69 7.80 -8.35 -1.12
C LEU A 69 9.18 -9.00 -1.19
N GLY A 70 9.66 -9.51 -0.05
CA GLY A 70 10.92 -10.21 0.09
C GLY A 70 10.77 -11.73 0.10
N ARG A 71 11.90 -12.43 0.21
CA ARG A 71 11.91 -13.88 0.46
C ARG A 71 11.54 -14.16 1.91
N ALA A 72 11.02 -15.36 2.17
CA ALA A 72 10.76 -15.80 3.53
C ALA A 72 12.03 -15.68 4.39
N PHE A 73 11.90 -15.02 5.56
CA PHE A 73 12.99 -14.79 6.52
C PHE A 73 14.16 -13.92 6.01
N ASP A 74 13.96 -13.12 4.95
CA ASP A 74 14.97 -12.20 4.40
C ASP A 74 14.56 -10.72 4.55
N GLU A 75 14.10 -10.35 5.75
CA GLU A 75 13.74 -8.97 6.10
C GLU A 75 14.93 -8.02 5.98
N ALA A 76 16.16 -8.53 6.19
CA ALA A 76 17.37 -7.74 6.08
C ALA A 76 17.54 -7.16 4.67
N THR A 77 17.34 -7.97 3.62
CA THR A 77 17.41 -7.49 2.23
C THR A 77 16.28 -6.50 1.92
N LEU A 78 15.07 -6.79 2.40
CA LEU A 78 13.91 -5.92 2.24
C LEU A 78 14.14 -4.53 2.87
N LEU A 79 14.64 -4.49 4.11
CA LEU A 79 14.94 -3.24 4.82
C LEU A 79 16.10 -2.46 4.19
N ARG A 80 17.13 -3.13 3.69
CA ARG A 80 18.22 -2.45 2.95
C ARG A 80 17.71 -1.75 1.70
N ALA A 81 16.88 -2.42 0.91
CA ALA A 81 16.29 -1.84 -0.29
C ALA A 81 15.37 -0.66 0.04
N ALA A 82 14.54 -0.82 1.08
CA ALA A 82 13.67 0.23 1.58
C ALA A 82 14.44 1.48 2.03
N ARG A 83 15.55 1.27 2.75
CA ARG A 83 16.40 2.37 3.20
C ARG A 83 17.07 3.10 2.04
N ALA A 84 17.57 2.36 1.04
CA ALA A 84 18.14 2.97 -0.16
C ALA A 84 17.10 3.82 -0.91
N TYR A 85 15.86 3.33 -1.02
CA TYR A 85 14.75 4.08 -1.61
C TYR A 85 14.38 5.33 -0.79
N GLU A 86 14.30 5.21 0.54
CA GLU A 86 14.04 6.35 1.42
C GLU A 86 15.14 7.41 1.33
N GLN A 87 16.42 7.02 1.21
CA GLN A 87 17.52 7.97 1.05
C GLN A 87 17.48 8.72 -0.28
N GLY A 88 16.91 8.12 -1.32
CA GLY A 88 16.73 8.74 -2.63
C GLY A 88 15.46 9.57 -2.77
N THR A 89 14.61 9.67 -1.74
CA THR A 89 13.32 10.34 -1.82
C THR A 89 13.01 11.16 -0.58
N ASP A 90 12.24 12.24 -0.74
CA ASP A 90 11.85 13.10 0.39
C ASP A 90 10.39 12.88 0.84
N TRP A 91 9.77 11.77 0.42
CA TRP A 91 8.37 11.49 0.74
C TRP A 91 8.10 11.45 2.25
N SER A 92 9.03 10.93 3.04
CA SER A 92 8.92 10.82 4.51
C SER A 92 8.98 12.16 5.24
N ARG A 93 9.49 13.22 4.58
CA ARG A 93 9.54 14.59 5.12
C ARG A 93 8.22 15.32 5.00
N ARG A 94 7.35 14.91 4.06
CA ARG A 94 6.03 15.52 3.88
C ARG A 94 5.17 15.25 5.10
N ARG A 95 4.47 16.29 5.56
CA ARG A 95 3.53 16.23 6.68
C ARG A 95 2.13 16.57 6.18
N PRO A 96 1.08 15.89 6.68
CA PRO A 96 -0.28 16.30 6.38
C PRO A 96 -0.53 17.69 6.99
N PRO A 97 -1.31 18.56 6.33
CA PRO A 97 -1.85 19.73 6.99
C PRO A 97 -2.73 19.23 8.15
N LEU A 98 -2.32 19.53 9.39
CA LEU A 98 -3.16 19.25 10.55
C LEU A 98 -4.42 20.12 10.41
N ALA A 99 -5.58 19.47 10.43
CA ALA A 99 -6.88 20.12 10.50
C ALA A 99 -7.20 20.51 11.95
#